data_AF-A0A7K8XNJ2-F1
#
_entry.id   AF-A0A7K8XNJ2-F1
#
_cell.length_a   1.000
_cell.length_b   1.000
_cell.length_c   1.000
_cell.angle_alpha   90.00
_cell.angle_beta   90.00
_cell.angle_gamma   90.00
#
_symmetry.space_group_name_H-M   'P 1'
#
loop_
_entity.id
_entity.type
_entity.pdbx_description
1 polymer ?
#
loop_
_entity_poly.entity_id
_entity_poly.type
_entity_poly.pdbx_seq_one_letter_code
_entity_poly.pdbx_strand_id
1 'polypeptide(L)' 'VELVESGGGLQPPGGAVSLLCKASGFTFSSFAMLWARQAPGKGLQYVAGINNDGSTKYYSASVRGRCSLS' A
#
# COMPACT_ATOMS: atom_id res chain seq x y z
N VAL A 1 0.14 17.92 -7.75
CA VAL A 1 0.53 16.72 -6.98
C VAL A 1 -0.51 15.66 -7.28
N GLU A 2 -0.10 14.45 -7.66
CA GLU A 2 -1.03 13.39 -8.05
C GLU A 2 -0.50 12.03 -7.58
N LEU A 3 -1.42 11.13 -7.25
CA LEU A 3 -1.17 9.72 -6.94
C LEU A 3 -2.07 8.87 -7.83
N VAL A 4 -1.48 7.95 -8.58
CA VAL A 4 -2.21 7.06 -9.49
C VAL A 4 -1.95 5.62 -9.08
N GLU A 5 -3.02 4.91 -8.75
CA GLU A 5 -2.99 3.51 -8.32
C GLU A 5 -3.37 2.56 -9.47
N SER A 6 -2.73 1.39 -9.53
CA SER A 6 -3.04 0.32 -10.49
C SER A 6 -2.64 -1.06 -9.97
N GLY A 7 -2.92 -2.13 -10.73
CA GLY A 7 -2.55 -3.50 -10.39
C GLY A 7 -3.56 -4.27 -9.52
N GLY A 8 -4.68 -3.64 -9.15
CA GLY A 8 -5.80 -4.32 -8.50
C GLY A 8 -6.51 -5.32 -9.44
N GLY A 9 -7.34 -6.18 -8.85
CA GLY A 9 -8.11 -7.17 -9.62
C GLY A 9 -8.74 -8.24 -8.73
N LEU A 10 -9.60 -9.07 -9.33
CA LEU A 10 -10.15 -10.25 -8.67
C LEU A 10 -9.14 -11.38 -8.73
N GLN A 11 -8.85 -11.98 -7.58
CA GLN A 11 -7.94 -13.11 -7.46
C GLN A 11 -8.60 -14.21 -6.62
N PRO A 12 -8.41 -15.50 -6.95
CA PRO A 12 -8.85 -16.59 -6.09
C PRO A 12 -8.20 -16.52 -4.69
N PRO A 13 -8.82 -17.13 -3.67
CA PRO A 13 -8.21 -17.26 -2.35
C PRO A 13 -6.81 -17.86 -2.43
N GLY A 14 -5.85 -17.24 -1.75
CA GLY A 14 -4.44 -17.67 -1.76
C GLY A 14 -3.62 -17.17 -2.95
N GLY A 15 -4.24 -16.56 -3.96
CA GLY A 15 -3.50 -15.86 -5.01
C GLY A 15 -2.92 -14.53 -4.53
N ALA A 16 -1.89 -14.05 -5.22
CA ALA A 16 -1.23 -12.79 -4.93
C ALA A 16 -1.72 -11.69 -5.91
N VAL A 17 -1.77 -10.46 -5.41
CA VAL A 17 -2.01 -9.25 -6.20
C VAL A 17 -0.88 -8.28 -5.90
N SER A 18 -0.40 -7.58 -6.93
CA SER A 18 0.59 -6.52 -6.80
C SER A 18 -0.06 -5.19 -7.13
N LEU A 19 -0.06 -4.27 -6.16
CA LEU A 19 -0.55 -2.92 -6.35
C LEU A 19 0.63 -1.99 -6.66
N LEU A 20 0.42 -1.05 -7.57
CA LEU A 20 1.39 -0.03 -7.94
C LEU A 20 0.80 1.34 -7.65
N CYS A 21 1.61 2.23 -7.07
CA CYS A 21 1.26 3.64 -6.86
C CYS A 21 2.34 4.53 -7.47
N LYS A 22 1.97 5.39 -8.42
CA LYS A 22 2.86 6.35 -9.08
C LYS A 22 2.56 7.76 -8.58
N ALA A 23 3.60 8.51 -8.21
CA ALA A 23 3.49 9.92 -7.83
C ALA A 23 3.93 10.85 -8.95
N SER A 24 3.25 11.99 -9.08
CA SER A 24 3.69 13.12 -9.92
C SER A 24 3.58 14.44 -9.13
N GLY A 25 4.51 15.37 -9.40
CA GLY A 25 4.58 16.65 -8.69
C GLY A 25 5.16 16.60 -7.27
N PHE A 26 5.68 15.45 -6.84
CA PHE A 26 6.51 15.28 -5.64
C PHE A 26 7.38 14.01 -5.76
N THR A 27 8.35 13.87 -4.86
CA THR A 27 9.20 12.68 -4.75
C THR A 27 8.90 11.90 -3.47
N PHE A 28 8.84 10.57 -3.55
CA PHE A 28 8.65 9.72 -2.37
C PHE A 28 9.76 9.86 -1.34
N SER A 29 10.96 10.30 -1.74
CA SER A 29 12.05 10.63 -0.81
C SER A 29 11.73 11.78 0.15
N SER A 30 10.66 12.52 -0.07
CA SER A 30 10.23 13.63 0.79
C SER A 30 9.10 13.25 1.76
N PHE A 31 8.39 12.13 1.53
CA PHE A 31 7.20 11.76 2.30
C PHE A 31 7.06 10.25 2.47
N ALA A 32 6.56 9.81 3.63
CA ALA A 32 6.17 8.42 3.79
C ALA A 32 4.99 8.07 2.88
N MET A 33 4.94 6.83 2.41
CA MET A 33 3.77 6.29 1.69
C MET A 33 3.02 5.33 2.61
N LEU A 34 1.70 5.54 2.72
CA LEU A 34 0.81 4.69 3.51
C LEU A 34 -0.22 4.02 2.61
N TRP A 35 -0.48 2.75 2.86
CA TRP A 35 -1.53 1.97 2.23
C TRP A 35 -2.67 1.75 3.21
N ALA A 36 -3.89 1.95 2.70
CA ALA A 36 -5.11 1.69 3.45
C ALA A 36 -6.07 0.84 2.61
N ARG A 37 -7.03 0.19 3.27
CA ARG A 37 -8.11 -0.55 2.63
C ARG A 37 -9.44 -0.22 3.27
N GLN A 38 -10.50 -0.36 2.50
CA GLN A 38 -11.87 -0.22 2.99
C GLN A 38 -12.72 -1.36 2.43
N ALA A 39 -13.27 -2.18 3.33
CA ALA A 39 -14.26 -3.18 2.94
C ALA A 39 -15.65 -2.52 2.82
N PRO A 40 -16.56 -3.05 1.99
CA PRO A 40 -17.93 -2.54 1.90
C PRO A 40 -18.59 -2.44 3.29
N GLY A 41 -19.14 -1.28 3.63
CA GLY A 41 -19.78 -1.03 4.93
C GLY A 41 -18.83 -0.89 6.12
N LYS A 42 -17.51 -0.82 5.92
CA LYS A 42 -16.50 -0.56 6.96
C LYS A 42 -15.82 0.79 6.76
N GLY A 43 -15.21 1.32 7.82
CA GLY A 43 -14.31 2.47 7.73
C GLY A 43 -12.96 2.12 7.10
N LEU A 44 -12.18 3.16 6.82
CA LEU A 44 -10.82 3.04 6.32
C LEU A 44 -9.92 2.35 7.36
N GLN A 45 -9.09 1.41 6.92
CA GLN A 45 -8.17 0.65 7.78
C GLN A 45 -6.75 0.76 7.25
N TYR A 46 -5.81 1.04 8.15
CA TYR A 46 -4.39 1.01 7.85
C TYR A 46 -3.91 -0.40 7.50
N VAL A 47 -3.16 -0.54 6.40
CA VAL A 47 -2.62 -1.81 5.92
C VAL A 47 -1.13 -1.90 6.19
N ALA A 48 -0.37 -0.98 5.61
CA ALA A 48 1.08 -0.94 5.67
C ALA A 48 1.60 0.46 5.32
N GLY A 49 2.89 0.71 5.56
CA GLY A 49 3.53 1.98 5.27
C GLY A 49 5.02 1.82 5.12
N ILE A 50 5.62 2.67 4.30
CA ILE A 50 7.06 2.73 4.06
C ILE A 50 7.51 4.17 4.25
N ASN A 51 8.61 4.36 4.99
CA ASN A 51 9.18 5.70 5.14
C ASN A 51 9.81 6.17 3.83
N ASN A 52 10.12 7.47 3.77
CA ASN A 52 10.55 8.15 2.56
C ASN A 52 11.86 7.59 1.96
N ASP A 53 12.76 7.06 2.78
CA ASP A 53 14.02 6.44 2.34
C ASP A 53 13.92 4.91 2.11
N GLY A 54 12.75 4.32 2.35
CA GLY A 54 12.50 2.89 2.16
C GLY A 54 13.10 1.96 3.22
N SER A 55 13.86 2.48 4.19
CA SER A 55 14.57 1.68 5.19
C SER A 55 13.64 1.02 6.20
N THR A 56 12.50 1.64 6.49
CA THR A 56 11.57 1.18 7.52
C THR A 56 10.19 0.91 6.92
N LYS A 57 9.72 -0.32 7.12
CA LYS A 57 8.42 -0.79 6.65
C LYS A 57 7.57 -1.21 7.84
N TYR A 58 6.37 -0.67 7.91
CA TYR A 58 5.40 -0.95 8.94
C TYR A 58 4.24 -1.75 8.35
N TYR A 59 3.87 -2.85 8.99
CA TYR A 59 2.74 -3.69 8.55
C TYR A 59 1.75 -3.84 9.70
N SER A 60 0.46 -3.67 9.39
CA SER A 60 -0.60 -4.05 10.33
C SER A 60 -0.52 -5.55 10.63
N ALA A 61 -0.97 -5.96 11.81
CA ALA A 61 -0.98 -7.37 12.22
C ALA A 61 -1.73 -8.25 11.20
N SER A 62 -2.72 -7.69 10.50
CA SER A 62 -3.52 -8.41 9.52
C SER A 62 -2.79 -8.80 8.23
N VAL A 63 -1.67 -8.16 7.88
CA VAL A 63 -0.93 -8.44 6.62
C VAL A 63 0.53 -8.80 6.84
N ARG A 64 0.99 -8.83 8.10
CA ARG A 64 2.34 -9.24 8.45
C ARG A 64 2.63 -10.65 7.92
N GLY A 65 3.76 -10.81 7.22
CA GLY A 65 4.16 -12.07 6.59
C GLY A 65 3.42 -12.43 5.29
N ARG A 66 2.47 -11.60 4.84
CA ARG A 66 1.66 -11.83 3.63
C ARG A 66 1.76 -10.71 2.59
N CYS A 67 2.29 -9.56 3.00
CA CYS A 67 2.46 -8.38 2.16
C CYS A 67 3.91 -7.90 2.25
N SER A 68 4.42 -7.39 1.14
CA SER A 68 5.73 -6.74 1.03
C SER A 68 5.57 -5.40 0.34
N LEU A 69 6.13 -4.35 0.92
CA LEU A 69 6.29 -3.04 0.26
C LEU A 69 7.68 -2.94 -0.37
N SER A 70 7.76 -2.29 -1.53
CA SER A 70 8.99 -2.00 -2.27
C SER A 70 8.96 -0.58 -2.82
#